data_AF-A0A1Y5GTB2-F1
#
_entry.id   AF-A0A1Y5GTB2-F1
#
_cell.length_a   1.000
_cell.length_b   1.000
_cell.length_c   1.000
_cell.angle_alpha   90.00
_cell.angle_beta   90.00
_cell.angle_gamma   90.00
#
_symmetry.space_group_name_H-M   'P 1'
#
loop_
_entity.id
_entity.type
_entity.pdbx_description
1 polymer ?
#
loop_
_entity_poly.entity_id
_entity_poly.type
_entity_poly.pdbx_seq_one_letter_code
_entity_poly.pdbx_strand_id
1 'polypeptide(L)'
;MTVPIIRLGDLALTNVKTNVIGNIDGDGDDWWIVGSALLNQFKTVIDYYSSKIHLIPYEDSAYKSSYNLLGLELRPLQNGQFIVRYVFPQMASQAFDIKNGDFISKIDGQPTKQISLENWLSISEQAGSYLICRVRQQEKCFTIVSKEIAGYSDN
;
A
#
# COMPACT_ATOMS: atom_id res chain seq x y z
N MET A 1 -4.08 6.14 1.32
CA MET A 1 -4.47 6.49 -0.07
C MET A 1 -3.21 6.57 -0.92
N THR A 2 -3.33 6.45 -2.23
CA THR A 2 -2.19 6.59 -3.15
C THR A 2 -2.35 7.85 -3.97
N VAL A 3 -1.24 8.54 -4.20
CA VAL A 3 -1.18 9.69 -5.11
C VAL A 3 -0.12 9.45 -6.18
N PRO A 4 -0.39 9.80 -7.45
CA PRO A 4 0.52 9.50 -8.55
C PRO A 4 1.81 10.32 -8.45
N ILE A 5 1.73 11.56 -7.97
CA ILE A 5 2.88 12.43 -7.75
C ILE A 5 2.63 13.40 -6.60
N ILE A 6 3.66 13.67 -5.80
CA ILE A 6 3.73 14.77 -4.84
C ILE A 6 4.92 15.65 -5.22
N ARG A 7 4.71 16.97 -5.23
CA ARG A 7 5.78 17.96 -5.40
C ARG A 7 5.90 18.83 -4.16
N LEU A 8 7.10 18.91 -3.59
CA LEU A 8 7.42 19.74 -2.42
C LEU A 8 8.64 20.58 -2.76
N GLY A 9 8.43 21.84 -3.15
CA GLY A 9 9.48 22.65 -3.77
C GLY A 9 10.01 21.95 -5.04
N ASP A 10 11.33 21.73 -5.11
CA ASP A 10 11.98 21.05 -6.23
C ASP A 10 11.95 19.51 -6.13
N LEU A 11 11.47 18.96 -5.01
CA LEU A 11 11.37 17.52 -4.81
C LEU A 11 10.12 16.96 -5.52
N ALA A 12 10.29 15.96 -6.37
CA ALA A 12 9.20 15.22 -7.02
C ALA A 12 9.22 13.75 -6.61
N LEU A 13 8.14 13.27 -6.00
CA LEU A 13 7.97 11.89 -5.56
C LEU A 13 6.81 11.26 -6.33
N THR A 14 7.05 10.17 -7.04
CA THR A 14 6.02 9.43 -7.79
C THR A 14 5.52 8.23 -7.00
N ASN A 15 4.27 7.83 -7.23
CA ASN A 15 3.65 6.65 -6.61
C ASN A 15 3.81 6.67 -5.08
N VAL A 16 3.23 7.68 -4.43
CA VAL A 16 3.39 7.88 -3.00
C VAL A 16 2.22 7.27 -2.25
N LYS A 17 2.50 6.38 -1.30
CA LYS A 17 1.53 5.97 -0.27
C LYS A 17 1.57 7.02 0.83
N THR A 18 0.53 7.83 0.91
CA THR A 18 0.40 8.84 1.97
C THR A 18 -1.05 8.98 2.40
N ASN A 19 -1.25 9.60 3.54
CA ASN A 19 -2.56 10.13 3.91
C ASN A 19 -2.53 11.60 3.47
N VAL A 20 -3.50 11.97 2.63
CA VAL A 20 -3.80 13.37 2.33
C VAL A 20 -5.15 13.63 2.94
N ILE A 21 -5.17 14.39 4.03
CA ILE A 21 -6.42 14.84 4.62
C ILE A 21 -6.53 16.31 4.25
N GLY A 22 -7.56 16.63 3.46
CA GLY A 22 -7.88 18.01 3.08
C GLY A 22 -9.10 18.49 3.86
N ASN A 23 -9.10 19.79 4.19
CA ASN A 23 -10.22 20.55 4.73
C ASN A 23 -10.95 19.85 5.90
N ILE A 24 -10.26 19.74 7.04
CA ILE A 24 -10.81 19.12 8.25
C ILE A 24 -11.99 19.95 8.81
N ASP A 25 -12.01 21.26 8.58
CA ASP A 25 -12.97 22.18 9.23
C ASP A 25 -13.88 22.97 8.28
N GLY A 26 -13.84 22.75 6.96
CA GLY A 26 -14.76 23.39 6.00
C GLY A 26 -14.48 24.87 5.70
N ASP A 27 -13.56 25.51 6.41
CA ASP A 27 -13.38 26.97 6.46
C ASP A 27 -12.28 27.51 5.52
N GLY A 28 -12.00 26.81 4.42
CA GLY A 28 -11.29 27.40 3.27
C GLY A 28 -9.78 27.64 3.43
N ASP A 29 -9.21 27.29 4.58
CA ASP A 29 -7.76 27.21 4.74
C ASP A 29 -7.29 25.82 4.29
N ASP A 30 -6.66 25.77 3.11
CA ASP A 30 -6.12 24.58 2.44
C ASP A 30 -4.99 23.90 3.23
N TRP A 31 -5.29 23.33 4.40
CA TRP A 31 -4.31 22.63 5.21
C TRP A 31 -4.34 21.16 4.84
N TRP A 32 -3.35 20.77 4.05
CA TRP A 32 -3.18 19.40 3.58
C TRP A 32 -2.22 18.70 4.53
N ILE A 33 -2.71 17.71 5.27
CA ILE A 33 -1.82 16.89 6.11
C ILE A 33 -1.13 15.89 5.19
N VAL A 34 0.20 15.97 5.15
CA VAL A 34 1.05 14.96 4.50
C VAL A 34 1.50 13.96 5.57
N GLY A 35 1.15 12.69 5.38
CA GLY A 35 1.36 11.65 6.38
C GLY A 35 2.82 11.44 6.81
N SER A 36 3.00 11.08 8.08
CA SER A 36 4.30 10.85 8.73
C SER A 36 5.16 9.78 8.03
N ALA A 37 4.55 8.76 7.42
CA ALA A 37 5.28 7.72 6.68
C ALA A 37 6.09 8.28 5.49
N LEU A 38 5.66 9.39 4.89
CA LEU A 38 6.41 10.08 3.84
C LEU A 38 7.57 10.87 4.45
N LEU A 39 7.28 11.68 5.48
CA LEU A 39 8.25 12.57 6.11
C LEU A 39 9.37 11.82 6.85
N ASN A 40 9.07 10.63 7.39
CA ASN A 40 10.05 9.77 8.06
C ASN A 40 11.19 9.28 7.14
N GLN A 41 11.06 9.46 5.82
CA GLN A 41 12.10 9.08 4.86
C GLN A 41 13.07 10.23 4.56
N PHE A 42 12.90 11.36 5.24
CA PHE A 42 13.76 12.54 5.13
C PHE A 42 14.23 12.97 6.52
N LYS A 43 15.48 13.42 6.61
CA LYS A 43 15.91 14.27 7.72
C LYS A 43 15.23 15.63 7.53
N THR A 44 14.29 15.95 8.43
CA THR A 44 13.54 17.21 8.39
C THR A 44 14.23 18.23 9.30
N VAL A 45 14.63 19.37 8.74
CA VAL A 45 15.22 20.49 9.49
C VAL A 45 14.32 21.72 9.36
N ILE A 46 13.93 22.30 10.49
CA ILE A 46 13.19 23.55 10.56
C ILE A 46 14.20 24.66 10.85
N ASP A 47 14.55 25.45 9.83
CA ASP A 47 15.42 26.63 9.97
C ASP A 47 14.56 27.88 10.20
N TYR A 48 14.43 28.27 11.46
CA TYR A 48 13.68 29.45 11.87
C TYR A 48 14.30 30.77 11.39
N TYR A 49 15.62 30.84 11.24
CA TYR A 49 16.30 32.08 10.85
C TYR A 49 16.02 32.41 9.39
N SER A 50 16.10 31.40 8.51
CA SER A 50 15.79 31.59 7.09
C SER A 50 14.32 31.33 6.74
N SER A 51 13.49 30.95 7.72
CA SER A 51 12.08 30.56 7.53
C SER A 51 11.90 29.46 6.48
N LYS A 52 12.74 28.42 6.55
CA LYS A 52 12.74 27.29 5.61
C LYS A 52 12.59 25.95 6.31
N ILE A 53 11.97 25.01 5.60
CA ILE A 53 11.99 23.59 5.95
C ILE A 53 12.87 22.87 4.94
N HIS A 54 13.87 22.14 5.41
CA HIS A 54 14.71 21.30 4.57
C HIS A 54 14.29 19.85 4.74
N LEU A 55 13.97 19.19 3.62
CA LEU A 55 13.76 17.75 3.53
C LEU A 55 14.99 17.14 2.88
N ILE A 56 15.88 16.60 3.70
CA ILE A 56 17.16 16.06 3.23
C ILE A 56 17.00 14.54 3.13
N PRO A 57 17.16 13.93 1.94
CA PRO A 57 17.11 12.48 1.82
C PRO A 57 18.25 11.83 2.62
N TYR A 58 18.04 10.61 3.11
CA TYR A 58 19.12 9.82 3.67
C TYR A 58 20.12 9.44 2.58
N GLU A 59 21.42 9.37 2.91
CA GLU A 59 22.46 8.90 1.99
C GLU A 59 22.09 7.49 1.47
N ASP A 60 22.22 7.29 0.16
CA ASP A 60 21.87 6.05 -0.56
C ASP A 60 20.41 5.54 -0.42
N SER A 61 19.48 6.41 0.00
CA SER A 61 18.06 6.04 0.11
C SER A 61 17.24 6.59 -1.08
N ALA A 62 16.73 5.69 -1.92
CA ALA A 62 15.54 6.00 -2.72
C ALA A 62 14.29 6.06 -1.80
N TYR A 63 13.21 6.70 -2.24
CA TYR A 63 11.92 6.67 -1.51
C TYR A 63 11.31 5.26 -1.62
N LYS A 64 10.92 4.67 -0.48
CA LYS A 64 10.46 3.28 -0.37
C LYS A 64 9.15 3.22 0.38
N SER A 65 8.16 2.52 -0.15
CA SER A 65 6.93 2.24 0.60
C SER A 65 6.73 0.74 0.76
N SER A 66 6.15 0.34 1.88
CA SER A 66 5.56 -0.98 2.07
C SER A 66 4.14 -0.96 1.47
N TYR A 67 4.03 -1.13 0.16
CA TYR A 67 2.75 -1.12 -0.56
C TYR A 67 2.30 -2.53 -0.95
N ASN A 68 1.00 -2.80 -0.93
CA ASN A 68 0.43 -4.08 -1.34
C ASN A 68 0.50 -4.25 -2.87
N LEU A 69 1.58 -4.84 -3.35
CA LEU A 69 1.88 -5.09 -4.77
C LEU A 69 0.94 -6.11 -5.41
N LEU A 70 0.37 -7.02 -4.61
CA LEU A 70 -0.69 -7.90 -5.07
C LEU A 70 -1.96 -7.13 -5.45
N GLY A 71 -2.18 -5.95 -4.87
CA GLY A 71 -3.40 -5.18 -5.11
C GLY A 71 -4.64 -5.84 -4.54
N LEU A 72 -4.51 -6.56 -3.42
CA LEU A 72 -5.62 -7.26 -2.79
C LEU A 72 -5.73 -6.86 -1.31
N GLU A 73 -6.68 -6.00 -0.96
CA GLU A 73 -6.93 -5.66 0.43
C GLU A 73 -7.76 -6.75 1.10
N LEU A 74 -7.17 -7.46 2.06
CA LEU A 74 -7.83 -8.50 2.83
C LEU A 74 -8.09 -8.03 4.26
N ARG A 75 -9.25 -8.43 4.80
CA ARG A 75 -9.60 -8.22 6.20
C ARG A 75 -9.83 -9.58 6.88
N PRO A 76 -9.21 -9.84 8.05
CA PRO A 76 -9.49 -11.06 8.78
C PRO A 76 -10.91 -11.02 9.36
N LEU A 77 -11.56 -12.16 9.35
CA LEU A 77 -12.84 -12.41 10.01
C LEU A 77 -12.60 -13.13 11.33
N GLN A 78 -13.60 -13.11 12.21
CA GLN A 78 -13.54 -13.80 13.50
C GLN A 78 -13.29 -15.31 13.38
N ASN A 79 -13.67 -15.92 12.25
CA ASN A 79 -13.44 -17.34 11.97
C ASN A 79 -12.05 -17.65 11.38
N GLY A 80 -11.17 -16.64 11.31
CA GLY A 80 -9.81 -16.73 10.76
C GLY A 80 -9.72 -16.72 9.23
N GLN A 81 -10.83 -16.62 8.49
CA GLN A 81 -10.78 -16.45 7.03
C GLN A 81 -10.50 -15.00 6.67
N PHE A 82 -9.95 -14.77 5.49
CA PHE A 82 -9.87 -13.44 4.92
C PHE A 82 -11.07 -13.18 4.01
N ILE A 83 -11.63 -11.97 4.11
CA ILE A 83 -12.55 -11.42 3.12
C ILE A 83 -11.84 -10.34 2.30
N VAL A 84 -12.10 -10.32 1.00
CA VAL A 84 -11.62 -9.28 0.09
C VAL A 84 -12.40 -8.01 0.35
N ARG A 85 -11.72 -6.99 0.87
CA ARG A 85 -12.28 -5.67 1.09
C ARG A 85 -12.16 -4.79 -0.15
N TYR A 86 -11.09 -4.93 -0.90
CA TYR A 86 -10.87 -4.12 -2.10
C TYR A 86 -9.90 -4.80 -3.05
N VAL A 87 -10.11 -4.61 -4.35
CA VAL A 87 -9.18 -5.02 -5.41
C VAL A 87 -8.69 -3.74 -6.04
N PHE A 88 -7.41 -3.46 -5.89
CA PHE A 88 -6.83 -2.20 -6.35
C PHE A 88 -6.80 -2.15 -7.88
N PRO A 89 -7.31 -1.07 -8.50
CA PRO A 89 -7.15 -0.86 -9.93
C PRO A 89 -5.68 -0.82 -10.32
N GLN A 90 -5.37 -1.29 -11.53
CA GLN A 90 -4.03 -1.31 -12.14
C GLN A 90 -2.98 -2.14 -11.39
N MET A 91 -3.41 -2.96 -10.44
CA MET A 91 -2.54 -3.88 -9.70
C MET A 91 -2.76 -5.33 -10.13
N ALA A 92 -1.85 -6.23 -9.73
CA ALA A 92 -1.79 -7.60 -10.22
C ALA A 92 -3.13 -8.37 -10.09
N SER A 93 -3.81 -8.25 -8.95
CA SER A 93 -5.07 -8.97 -8.70
C SER A 93 -6.24 -8.52 -9.57
N GLN A 94 -6.20 -7.33 -10.18
CA GLN A 94 -7.31 -6.81 -10.98
C GLN A 94 -7.63 -7.69 -12.20
N ALA A 95 -6.62 -8.34 -12.78
CA ALA A 95 -6.78 -9.18 -13.97
C ALA A 95 -7.50 -10.51 -13.70
N PHE A 96 -7.75 -10.85 -12.44
CA PHE A 96 -8.34 -12.11 -12.02
C PHE A 96 -9.79 -11.92 -11.58
N ASP A 97 -10.59 -12.99 -11.62
CA ASP A 97 -11.95 -12.98 -11.09
C ASP A 97 -11.90 -13.02 -9.56
N ILE A 98 -11.46 -11.95 -8.93
CA ILE A 98 -11.49 -11.74 -7.48
C ILE A 98 -12.20 -10.41 -7.28
N LYS A 99 -13.17 -10.37 -6.37
CA LYS A 99 -14.04 -9.21 -6.16
C LYS A 99 -14.19 -8.90 -4.67
N ASN A 100 -14.55 -7.65 -4.37
CA ASN A 100 -14.99 -7.29 -3.03
C ASN A 100 -16.08 -8.26 -2.55
N GLY A 101 -15.95 -8.71 -1.29
CA GLY A 101 -16.85 -9.66 -0.66
C GLY A 101 -16.45 -11.13 -0.80
N ASP A 102 -15.50 -11.46 -1.67
CA ASP A 102 -15.02 -12.83 -1.82
C ASP A 102 -14.25 -13.30 -0.57
N PHE A 103 -14.37 -14.59 -0.23
CA PHE A 103 -13.53 -15.19 0.79
C PHE A 103 -12.27 -15.78 0.16
N ILE A 104 -11.12 -15.59 0.82
CA ILE A 104 -9.88 -16.28 0.48
C ILE A 104 -9.69 -17.41 1.48
N SER A 105 -9.53 -18.63 0.98
CA SER A 105 -9.36 -19.84 1.80
C SER A 105 -7.90 -20.22 1.99
N LYS A 106 -7.06 -19.99 0.97
CA LYS A 106 -5.64 -20.33 0.97
C LYS A 106 -4.81 -19.30 0.22
N ILE A 107 -3.57 -19.16 0.67
CA ILE A 107 -2.51 -18.37 0.05
C ILE A 107 -1.28 -19.28 0.04
N ASP A 108 -0.72 -19.54 -1.15
CA ASP A 108 0.41 -20.47 -1.36
C ASP A 108 0.19 -21.86 -0.75
N GLY A 109 -1.05 -22.34 -0.84
CA GLY A 109 -1.46 -23.63 -0.27
C GLY A 109 -1.68 -23.61 1.24
N GLN A 110 -1.23 -22.58 1.95
CA GLN A 110 -1.47 -22.43 3.38
C GLN A 110 -2.91 -21.90 3.63
N PRO A 111 -3.71 -22.55 4.51
CA PRO A 111 -5.01 -22.04 4.90
C PRO A 111 -4.91 -20.66 5.53
N THR A 112 -5.77 -19.71 5.12
CA THR A 112 -5.72 -18.33 5.65
C THR A 112 -5.95 -18.24 7.15
N LYS A 113 -6.61 -19.24 7.75
CA LYS A 113 -6.79 -19.35 9.20
C LYS A 113 -5.48 -19.42 9.99
N GLN A 114 -4.38 -19.76 9.31
CA GLN A 114 -3.03 -19.85 9.88
C GLN A 114 -2.15 -18.65 9.49
N ILE A 115 -2.70 -17.68 8.77
CA ILE A 115 -1.99 -16.50 8.29
C ILE A 115 -2.52 -15.29 9.07
N SER A 116 -1.65 -14.65 9.84
CA SER A 116 -2.00 -13.39 10.52
C SER A 116 -2.17 -12.26 9.49
N LEU A 117 -2.87 -11.19 9.88
CA LEU A 117 -2.94 -9.99 9.03
C LEU A 117 -1.55 -9.40 8.77
N GLU A 118 -0.66 -9.40 9.77
CA GLU A 118 0.72 -8.95 9.63
C GLU A 118 1.51 -9.77 8.60
N ASN A 119 1.40 -11.10 8.67
CA ASN A 119 2.04 -11.97 7.68
C ASN A 119 1.47 -11.72 6.28
N TRP A 120 0.15 -11.53 6.16
CA TRP A 120 -0.45 -11.18 4.87
C TRP A 120 0.08 -9.85 4.32
N LEU A 121 0.19 -8.82 5.17
CA LEU A 121 0.73 -7.53 4.75
C LEU A 121 2.16 -7.69 4.23
N SER A 122 3.02 -8.41 4.95
CA SER A 122 4.39 -8.72 4.54
C SER A 122 4.46 -9.49 3.21
N ILE A 123 3.64 -10.53 3.04
CA ILE A 123 3.52 -11.29 1.79
C ILE A 123 3.11 -10.37 0.63
N SER A 124 2.10 -9.54 0.85
CA SER A 124 1.52 -8.70 -0.18
C SER A 124 2.43 -7.55 -0.64
N GLU A 125 3.44 -7.22 0.15
CA GLU A 125 4.41 -6.16 -0.11
C GLU A 125 5.58 -6.62 -0.99
N GLN A 126 5.74 -7.93 -1.20
CA GLN A 126 6.85 -8.49 -1.98
C GLN A 126 6.43 -8.76 -3.43
N ALA A 127 7.36 -8.52 -4.38
CA ALA A 127 7.19 -9.01 -5.73
C ALA A 127 7.38 -10.54 -5.77
N GLY A 128 6.53 -11.22 -6.53
CA GLY A 128 6.59 -12.67 -6.57
C GLY A 128 5.37 -13.29 -7.26
N SER A 129 5.33 -14.62 -7.23
CA SER A 129 4.23 -15.41 -7.75
C SER A 129 3.51 -16.07 -6.58
N TYR A 130 2.23 -15.72 -6.40
CA TYR A 130 1.42 -16.15 -5.27
C TYR A 130 0.18 -16.90 -5.74
N LEU A 131 -0.11 -18.05 -5.13
CA LEU A 131 -1.32 -18.83 -5.39
C LEU A 131 -2.44 -18.40 -4.43
N ILE A 132 -3.44 -17.69 -4.93
CA ILE A 132 -4.57 -17.19 -4.15
C ILE A 132 -5.83 -18.00 -4.47
N CYS A 133 -6.42 -18.66 -3.46
CA CYS A 133 -7.64 -19.45 -3.62
C CYS A 133 -8.86 -18.71 -3.09
N ARG A 134 -9.79 -18.39 -4.00
CA ARG A 134 -11.04 -17.69 -3.74
C ARG A 134 -12.21 -18.66 -3.64
N VAL A 135 -13.10 -18.44 -2.67
CA VAL A 135 -14.29 -19.26 -2.42
C VAL A 135 -15.56 -18.46 -2.68
N ARG A 136 -16.41 -19.00 -3.57
CA ARG A 136 -17.84 -18.63 -3.71
C ARG A 136 -18.67 -19.91 -3.57
N GLN A 137 -19.28 -20.38 -4.65
CA GLN A 137 -19.90 -21.70 -4.74
C GLN A 137 -18.86 -22.82 -4.84
N GLN A 138 -17.72 -22.54 -5.47
CA GLN A 138 -16.58 -23.44 -5.62
C GLN A 138 -15.29 -22.69 -5.29
N GLU A 139 -14.27 -23.43 -4.86
CA GLU A 139 -12.91 -22.91 -4.71
C GLU A 139 -12.26 -22.79 -6.09
N LYS A 140 -11.70 -21.61 -6.40
CA LYS A 140 -10.91 -21.37 -7.60
C LYS A 140 -9.63 -20.66 -7.22
N CYS A 141 -8.50 -21.22 -7.65
CA CYS A 141 -7.18 -20.68 -7.35
C CYS A 141 -6.57 -19.97 -8.56
N PHE A 142 -5.82 -18.90 -8.28
CA PHE A 142 -5.19 -18.04 -9.26
C PHE A 142 -3.72 -17.88 -8.90
N THR A 143 -2.83 -18.11 -9.85
CA THR A 143 -1.43 -17.71 -9.72
C THR A 143 -1.32 -16.26 -10.13
N ILE A 144 -1.10 -15.38 -9.16
CA ILE A 144 -1.01 -13.94 -9.33
C ILE A 144 0.45 -13.53 -9.23
N VAL A 145 0.97 -12.87 -10.26
CA VAL A 145 2.35 -12.39 -10.28
C VAL A 145 2.36 -10.88 -10.00
N SER A 146 2.88 -10.48 -8.85
CA SER A 146 3.20 -9.09 -8.53
C SER A 146 4.62 -8.76 -9.02
N LYS A 147 4.86 -7.49 -9.30
CA LYS A 147 6.17 -6.97 -9.74
C LYS A 147 6.54 -5.79 -8.86
N GLU A 148 7.84 -5.52 -8.81
CA GLU A 148 8.36 -4.30 -8.21
C GLU A 148 7.80 -3.07 -8.92
N ILE A 149 7.38 -2.06 -8.15
CA ILE A 149 6.86 -0.79 -8.66
C ILE A 149 7.62 0.34 -7.96
N ALA A 150 8.36 1.13 -8.73
CA ALA A 150 9.12 2.25 -8.20
C ALA A 150 8.24 3.18 -7.34
N GLY A 151 8.69 3.44 -6.10
CA GLY A 151 7.98 4.21 -5.08
C GLY A 151 7.04 3.39 -4.18
N TYR A 152 6.60 2.21 -4.65
CA TYR A 152 5.76 1.27 -3.90
C TYR A 152 6.52 0.05 -3.37
N SER A 153 7.74 -0.18 -3.86
CA SER A 153 8.66 -1.24 -3.46
C SER A 153 10.04 -1.06 -4.14
N ASP A 154 11.06 -1.84 -3.77
CA ASP A 154 12.42 -1.80 -4.34
C ASP A 154 12.91 -3.17 -4.82
N ASN A 155 13.89 -3.14 -5.74
CA ASN A 155 14.85 -4.23 -5.92
C ASN A 155 15.83 -4.33 -4.74
#